data_AF-A0A1Q7FQ77-F1
#
_entry.id   AF-A0A1Q7FQ77-F1
#
_cell.length_a   1.000
_cell.length_b   1.000
_cell.length_c   1.000
_cell.angle_alpha   90.00
_cell.angle_beta   90.00
_cell.angle_gamma   90.00
#
_symmetry.space_group_name_H-M   'P 1'
#
loop_
_entity.id
_entity.type
_entity.pdbx_description
1 polymer ?
#
loop_
_entity_poly.entity_id
_entity_poly.type
_entity_poly.pdbx_seq_one_letter_code
_entity_poly.pdbx_strand_id
1 'polypeptide(L)'
;MRSALIAKISGAKEIYGMSDAQRGSRLFYARVAKINRHGHAVNRYLKLAECAGATVGELLRCPLPTGDPLPRFDEYPPFILLNPIARVEGESLSNAVIAEFCYALAPTRLVVVGQSRRKIDTPENCVDLTNRTSLLQLIRLIRIARFVASTVAYYQSTPGLIRVGSVPTIPTPGFGKTVNSAASTDSTPRGCEDAAVALGPKMSQP
;
A
#
# COMPACT_ATOMS: atom_id res chain seq x y z
N MET A 1 22.34 13.42 -5.07
CA MET A 1 23.49 14.25 -4.67
C MET A 1 23.28 14.97 -3.33
N ARG A 2 22.16 15.66 -3.10
CA ARG A 2 21.92 16.44 -1.85
C ARG A 2 22.14 15.64 -0.56
N SER A 3 21.57 14.45 -0.45
CA SER A 3 21.74 13.58 0.73
C SER A 3 23.19 13.13 0.94
N ALA A 4 23.89 12.76 -0.13
CA ALA A 4 25.30 12.35 -0.05
C ALA A 4 26.24 13.52 0.30
N LEU A 5 25.91 14.73 -0.15
CA LEU A 5 26.65 15.94 0.22
C LEU A 5 26.46 16.28 1.71
N ILE A 6 25.24 16.19 2.23
CA ILE A 6 24.97 16.38 3.66
C ILE A 6 25.76 15.38 4.50
N ALA A 7 25.79 14.10 4.11
CA ALA A 7 26.59 13.07 4.79
C ALA A 7 28.11 13.36 4.74
N LYS A 8 28.60 13.96 3.66
CA LYS A 8 30.00 14.39 3.56
C LYS A 8 30.31 15.59 4.44
N ILE A 9 29.40 16.57 4.49
CA ILE A 9 29.54 17.78 5.32
C ILE A 9 29.41 17.43 6.80
N SER A 10 28.64 16.40 7.17
CA SER A 10 28.48 15.95 8.56
C SER A 10 29.74 15.29 9.15
N GLY A 11 30.83 15.17 8.38
CA GLY A 11 32.09 14.58 8.86
C GLY A 11 32.02 13.07 9.11
N ALA A 12 31.07 12.37 8.50
CA ALA A 12 30.93 10.92 8.66
C ALA A 12 32.19 10.21 8.14
N LYS A 13 32.81 9.37 8.99
CA LYS A 13 34.05 8.63 8.67
C LYS A 13 33.85 7.67 7.48
N GLU A 14 32.68 7.04 7.41
CA GLU A 14 32.31 6.14 6.32
C GLU A 14 30.89 6.44 5.85
N ILE A 15 30.73 6.56 4.53
CA ILE A 15 29.44 6.79 3.89
C ILE A 15 29.11 5.57 3.03
N TYR A 16 27.99 4.93 3.33
CA TYR A 16 27.51 3.76 2.62
C TYR A 16 26.42 4.18 1.63
N GLY A 17 26.45 3.60 0.43
CA GLY A 17 25.44 3.85 -0.58
C GLY A 17 25.16 2.65 -1.46
N MET A 18 24.08 2.73 -2.24
CA MET A 18 23.66 1.65 -3.13
C MET A 18 24.24 1.83 -4.54
N SER A 19 24.44 0.72 -5.26
CA SER A 19 24.97 0.74 -6.62
C SER A 19 24.03 1.38 -7.64
N ASP A 20 22.73 1.51 -7.39
CA ASP A 20 21.83 2.21 -8.32
C ASP A 20 21.78 3.73 -8.12
N ALA A 21 22.58 4.27 -7.20
CA ALA A 21 22.55 5.68 -6.85
C ALA A 21 22.81 6.56 -8.08
N GLN A 22 21.85 7.42 -8.38
CA GLN A 22 21.83 8.28 -9.55
C GLN A 22 22.58 9.60 -9.30
N ARG A 23 22.95 10.29 -10.39
CA ARG A 23 23.52 11.65 -10.38
C ARG A 23 24.81 11.78 -9.54
N GLY A 24 25.81 10.95 -9.85
CA GLY A 24 27.18 11.09 -9.35
C GLY A 24 27.39 10.88 -7.84
N SER A 25 26.35 10.53 -7.07
CA SER A 25 26.48 10.41 -5.61
C SER A 25 27.38 9.26 -5.15
N ARG A 26 27.68 8.32 -6.06
CA ARG A 26 28.67 7.26 -5.87
C ARG A 26 30.06 7.79 -5.50
N LEU A 27 30.44 8.98 -5.98
CA LEU A 27 31.75 9.60 -5.70
C LEU A 27 31.92 10.01 -4.23
N PHE A 28 30.83 10.05 -3.44
CA PHE A 28 30.85 10.40 -2.03
C PHE A 28 30.79 9.18 -1.11
N TYR A 29 30.65 7.97 -1.65
CA TYR A 29 30.50 6.75 -0.85
C TYR A 29 31.86 6.08 -0.64
N ALA A 30 32.15 5.75 0.62
CA ALA A 30 33.31 4.93 0.98
C ALA A 30 33.08 3.46 0.61
N ARG A 31 31.84 2.97 0.77
CA ARG A 31 31.44 1.60 0.39
C ARG A 31 30.13 1.61 -0.38
N VAL A 32 30.04 0.72 -1.37
CA VAL A 32 28.88 0.62 -2.26
C VAL A 32 28.30 -0.79 -2.22
N ALA A 33 27.06 -0.90 -1.75
CA ALA A 33 26.32 -2.15 -1.78
C ALA A 33 25.84 -2.45 -3.21
N LYS A 34 26.18 -3.64 -3.72
CA LYS A 34 25.67 -4.12 -5.00
C LYS A 34 24.22 -4.56 -4.83
N ILE A 35 23.31 -3.91 -5.56
CA ILE A 35 21.87 -4.17 -5.49
C ILE A 35 21.30 -4.53 -6.86
N ASN A 36 20.30 -5.41 -6.87
CA ASN A 36 19.47 -5.68 -8.04
C ASN A 36 18.40 -4.59 -8.17
N ARG A 37 18.43 -3.80 -9.25
CA ARG A 37 17.47 -2.71 -9.51
C ARG A 37 16.03 -3.18 -9.63
N HIS A 38 15.81 -4.42 -10.08
CA HIS A 38 14.49 -5.03 -10.22
C HIS A 38 14.06 -5.80 -8.97
N GLY A 39 14.88 -5.81 -7.91
CA GLY A 39 14.58 -6.48 -6.66
C GLY A 39 13.63 -5.66 -5.77
N HIS A 40 12.91 -6.36 -4.89
CA HIS A 40 12.03 -5.72 -3.90
C HIS A 40 12.79 -4.68 -3.07
N ALA A 41 12.16 -3.53 -2.80
CA ALA A 41 12.82 -2.41 -2.12
C ALA A 41 13.44 -2.80 -0.77
N VAL A 42 12.72 -3.61 0.03
CA VAL A 42 13.21 -4.15 1.31
C VAL A 42 14.54 -4.88 1.12
N ASN A 43 14.64 -5.78 0.15
CA ASN A 43 15.87 -6.56 -0.08
C ASN A 43 17.06 -5.67 -0.47
N ARG A 44 16.81 -4.56 -1.19
CA ARG A 44 17.87 -3.59 -1.53
C ARG A 44 18.41 -2.89 -0.28
N TYR A 45 17.54 -2.52 0.66
CA TYR A 45 17.96 -1.93 1.93
C TYR A 45 18.67 -2.94 2.84
N LEU A 46 18.24 -4.21 2.84
CA LEU A 46 18.93 -5.27 3.58
C LEU A 46 20.35 -5.50 3.06
N LYS A 47 20.55 -5.49 1.74
CA LYS A 47 21.90 -5.57 1.13
C LYS A 47 22.79 -4.38 1.52
N LEU A 48 22.21 -3.20 1.72
CA LEU A 48 22.96 -2.06 2.24
C LEU A 48 23.36 -2.25 3.69
N ALA A 49 22.48 -2.80 4.53
CA ALA A 49 22.77 -3.13 5.93
C ALA A 49 23.86 -4.20 6.05
N GLU A 50 23.78 -5.28 5.24
CA GLU A 50 24.83 -6.31 5.17
C GLU A 50 26.18 -5.71 4.77
N CYS A 51 26.19 -4.77 3.82
CA CYS A 51 27.42 -4.08 3.40
C CYS A 51 28.06 -3.26 4.54
N ALA A 52 27.24 -2.75 5.45
CA ALA A 52 27.67 -2.07 6.68
C ALA A 52 28.03 -3.04 7.83
N GLY A 53 27.99 -4.36 7.59
CA GLY A 53 28.36 -5.38 8.56
C GLY A 53 27.21 -5.93 9.42
N ALA A 54 25.95 -5.57 9.11
CA ALA A 54 24.81 -6.10 9.85
C ALA A 54 24.53 -7.57 9.46
N THR A 55 24.18 -8.40 10.45
CA THR A 55 23.67 -9.75 10.22
C THR A 55 22.16 -9.70 9.97
N VAL A 56 21.75 -10.04 8.75
CA VAL A 56 20.34 -10.11 8.38
C VAL A 56 19.85 -11.54 8.63
N GLY A 57 19.04 -11.71 9.69
CA GLY A 57 18.40 -12.99 10.00
C GLY A 57 17.24 -13.33 9.05
N GLU A 58 16.80 -14.59 9.06
CA GLU A 58 15.70 -15.07 8.20
C GLU A 58 14.34 -14.45 8.55
N LEU A 59 14.15 -14.02 9.80
CA LEU A 59 12.90 -13.42 10.27
C LEU A 59 13.10 -11.97 10.74
N LEU A 60 13.08 -11.04 9.80
CA LEU A 60 13.03 -9.62 10.12
C LEU A 60 11.65 -9.22 10.59
N ARG A 61 11.56 -8.72 11.82
CA ARG A 61 10.34 -8.13 12.36
C ARG A 61 10.43 -6.62 12.28
N CYS A 62 9.52 -6.02 11.52
CA CYS A 62 9.29 -4.58 11.50
C CYS A 62 7.90 -4.32 12.09
N PRO A 63 7.75 -4.27 13.44
CA PRO A 63 6.46 -4.02 14.04
C PRO A 63 5.96 -2.63 13.63
N LEU A 64 4.77 -2.58 13.02
CA LEU A 64 4.09 -1.30 12.82
C LEU A 64 3.62 -0.78 14.18
N PRO A 65 3.78 0.53 14.45
CA PRO A 65 3.28 1.12 15.69
C PRO A 65 1.76 0.93 15.79
N THR A 66 1.22 0.99 17.01
CA THR A 66 -0.24 0.90 17.23
C THR A 66 -1.00 2.05 16.58
N GLY A 67 -0.35 3.22 16.46
CA GLY A 67 -0.96 4.46 15.98
C GLY A 67 -1.70 5.22 17.09
N ASP A 68 -2.10 6.46 16.78
CA ASP A 68 -2.78 7.36 17.72
C ASP A 68 -4.29 7.40 17.43
N PRO A 69 -5.15 7.53 18.47
CA PRO A 69 -6.57 7.74 18.25
C PRO A 69 -6.82 9.07 17.55
N LEU A 70 -7.85 9.10 16.70
CA LEU A 70 -8.27 10.32 16.02
C LEU A 70 -9.29 11.07 16.90
N PRO A 71 -9.04 12.33 17.28
CA PRO A 71 -9.99 13.10 18.09
C PRO A 71 -11.33 13.25 17.37
N ARG A 72 -12.44 13.07 18.10
CA ARG A 72 -13.82 13.26 17.59
C ARG A 72 -14.21 12.34 16.43
N PHE A 73 -13.54 11.20 16.29
CA PHE A 73 -13.93 10.14 15.37
C PHE A 73 -14.32 8.91 16.17
N ASP A 74 -15.53 8.42 15.95
CA ASP A 74 -15.97 7.16 16.55
C ASP A 74 -15.42 5.98 15.76
N GLU A 75 -14.74 5.05 16.44
CA GLU A 75 -14.22 3.82 15.84
C GLU A 75 -15.34 2.81 15.55
N TYR A 76 -16.51 2.97 16.18
CA TYR A 76 -17.73 2.22 15.91
C TYR A 76 -18.80 3.14 15.25
N PRO A 77 -19.71 2.65 14.40
CA PRO A 77 -19.77 1.32 13.80
C PRO A 77 -18.56 1.01 12.91
N PRO A 78 -18.28 -0.28 12.63
CA PRO A 78 -17.15 -0.69 11.80
C PRO A 78 -17.24 -0.05 10.41
N PHE A 79 -16.09 0.27 9.84
CA PHE A 79 -16.00 1.02 8.60
C PHE A 79 -14.99 0.43 7.62
N ILE A 80 -15.13 0.84 6.36
CA ILE A 80 -14.20 0.58 5.28
C ILE A 80 -13.35 1.83 5.07
N LEU A 81 -12.02 1.68 5.09
CA LEU A 81 -11.09 2.77 4.85
C LEU A 81 -10.74 2.84 3.36
N LEU A 82 -10.94 4.00 2.74
CA LEU A 82 -10.60 4.27 1.35
C LEU A 82 -9.50 5.32 1.28
N ASN A 83 -8.38 4.98 0.64
CA ASN A 83 -7.40 5.96 0.18
C ASN A 83 -7.46 6.08 -1.35
N PRO A 84 -8.23 7.03 -1.89
CA PRO A 84 -8.42 7.17 -3.34
C PRO A 84 -7.26 7.90 -4.01
N ILE A 85 -6.32 8.45 -3.24
CA ILE A 85 -5.31 9.37 -3.74
C ILE A 85 -4.01 8.63 -4.02
N ALA A 86 -3.59 8.67 -5.28
CA ALA A 86 -2.30 8.19 -5.73
C ALA A 86 -1.26 9.31 -5.72
N ARG A 87 0.02 8.94 -5.60
CA ARG A 87 1.13 9.89 -5.73
C ARG A 87 1.30 10.40 -7.16
N VAL A 88 0.96 9.57 -8.14
CA VAL A 88 1.08 9.89 -9.56
C VAL A 88 -0.20 10.60 -10.00
N GLU A 89 -0.01 11.72 -10.71
CA GLU A 89 -1.11 12.45 -11.30
C GLU A 89 -1.85 11.58 -12.31
N GLY A 90 -3.18 11.54 -12.24
CA GLY A 90 -4.02 10.71 -13.10
C GLY A 90 -4.31 9.30 -12.59
N GLU A 91 -3.64 8.83 -11.52
CA GLU A 91 -3.92 7.50 -10.92
C GLU A 91 -4.83 7.56 -9.68
N SER A 92 -5.25 8.77 -9.29
CA SER A 92 -6.23 8.96 -8.21
C SER A 92 -7.64 8.68 -8.71
N LEU A 93 -8.49 8.12 -7.85
CA LEU A 93 -9.90 7.92 -8.18
C LEU A 93 -10.61 9.28 -8.35
N SER A 94 -11.51 9.37 -9.33
CA SER A 94 -12.36 10.56 -9.51
C SER A 94 -13.46 10.62 -8.45
N ASN A 95 -14.01 11.82 -8.20
CA ASN A 95 -15.14 11.99 -7.27
C ASN A 95 -16.35 11.12 -7.67
N ALA A 96 -16.60 10.94 -8.98
CA ALA A 96 -17.66 10.07 -9.47
C ALA A 96 -17.43 8.61 -9.04
N VAL A 97 -16.21 8.08 -9.19
CA VAL A 97 -15.88 6.71 -8.76
C VAL A 97 -15.97 6.56 -7.25
N ILE A 98 -15.53 7.57 -6.49
CA ILE A 98 -15.65 7.57 -5.03
C ILE A 98 -17.14 7.54 -4.62
N ALA A 99 -17.99 8.34 -5.27
CA ALA A 99 -19.42 8.36 -5.00
C ALA A 99 -20.09 7.02 -5.33
N GLU A 100 -19.82 6.44 -6.49
CA GLU A 100 -20.30 5.10 -6.86
C GLU A 100 -19.87 4.03 -5.85
N PHE A 101 -18.61 4.10 -5.38
CA PHE A 101 -18.11 3.19 -4.36
C PHE A 101 -18.86 3.35 -3.02
N CYS A 102 -19.22 4.58 -2.65
CA CYS A 102 -20.03 4.83 -1.46
C CYS A 102 -21.47 4.32 -1.62
N TYR A 103 -22.09 4.50 -2.79
CA TYR A 103 -23.45 4.01 -3.07
C TYR A 103 -23.50 2.47 -3.10
N ALA A 104 -22.54 1.82 -3.76
CA ALA A 104 -22.49 0.37 -3.87
C ALA A 104 -22.33 -0.34 -2.51
N LEU A 105 -21.73 0.33 -1.54
CA LEU A 105 -21.49 -0.21 -0.21
C LEU A 105 -22.49 0.27 0.84
N ALA A 106 -23.45 1.13 0.47
CA ALA A 106 -24.50 1.57 1.37
C ALA A 106 -25.28 0.36 1.92
N PRO A 107 -25.61 0.33 3.23
CA PRO A 107 -25.47 1.40 4.23
C PRO A 107 -24.13 1.38 5.00
N THR A 108 -23.13 0.63 4.55
CA THR A 108 -21.82 0.51 5.25
C THR A 108 -21.12 1.87 5.32
N ARG A 109 -20.54 2.16 6.49
CA ARG A 109 -19.76 3.37 6.72
C ARG A 109 -18.43 3.31 5.96
N LEU A 110 -18.19 4.32 5.15
CA LEU A 110 -16.90 4.53 4.49
C LEU A 110 -16.14 5.69 5.13
N VAL A 111 -14.83 5.59 5.15
CA VAL A 111 -13.94 6.63 5.67
C VAL A 111 -12.89 6.92 4.61
N VAL A 112 -12.89 8.14 4.09
CA VAL A 112 -11.95 8.57 3.05
C VAL A 112 -10.78 9.30 3.68
N VAL A 113 -9.56 8.90 3.33
CA VAL A 113 -8.30 9.46 3.84
C VAL A 113 -7.34 9.81 2.72
N GLY A 114 -6.32 10.60 3.05
CA GLY A 114 -5.20 10.93 2.18
C GLY A 114 -4.96 12.43 2.09
N GLN A 115 -4.05 12.84 1.20
CA GLN A 115 -3.70 14.24 0.98
C GLN A 115 -4.15 14.71 -0.40
N SER A 116 -5.17 15.56 -0.47
CA SER A 116 -5.69 16.07 -1.74
C SER A 116 -6.00 17.56 -1.64
N ARG A 117 -5.75 18.29 -2.73
CA ARG A 117 -6.21 19.68 -2.87
C ARG A 117 -7.65 19.77 -3.35
N ARG A 118 -8.19 18.68 -3.90
CA ARG A 118 -9.56 18.60 -4.40
C ARG A 118 -10.48 18.23 -3.25
N LYS A 119 -11.61 18.94 -3.15
CA LYS A 119 -12.71 18.56 -2.26
C LYS A 119 -13.36 17.28 -2.80
N ILE A 120 -13.62 16.33 -1.90
CA ILE A 120 -14.30 15.09 -2.23
C ILE A 120 -15.76 15.25 -1.81
N ASP A 121 -16.66 15.19 -2.79
CA ASP A 121 -18.10 15.23 -2.52
C ASP A 121 -18.52 13.82 -2.10
N THR A 122 -18.83 13.66 -0.82
CA THR A 122 -19.11 12.36 -0.19
C THR A 122 -20.58 12.27 0.21
N PRO A 123 -21.28 11.15 -0.07
CA PRO A 123 -22.64 10.92 0.38
C PRO A 123 -22.71 10.64 1.89
N GLU A 124 -23.92 10.56 2.45
CA GLU A 124 -24.15 10.52 3.91
C GLU A 124 -23.46 9.36 4.65
N ASN A 125 -23.28 8.20 4.01
CA ASN A 125 -22.61 7.04 4.60
C ASN A 125 -21.07 7.14 4.58
N CYS A 126 -20.52 8.28 4.15
CA CYS A 126 -19.09 8.48 3.95
C CYS A 126 -18.57 9.63 4.81
N VAL A 127 -17.49 9.37 5.55
CA VAL A 127 -16.80 10.34 6.39
C VAL A 127 -15.50 10.77 5.71
N ASP A 128 -15.42 12.04 5.31
CA ASP A 128 -14.22 12.61 4.72
C ASP A 128 -13.22 13.09 5.79
N LEU A 129 -12.08 12.39 5.86
CA LEU A 129 -10.92 12.72 6.70
C LEU A 129 -9.70 13.16 5.87
N THR A 130 -9.90 13.54 4.61
CA THR A 130 -8.83 14.04 3.74
C THR A 130 -8.16 15.26 4.36
N ASN A 131 -6.82 15.26 4.38
CA ASN A 131 -5.98 16.26 5.05
C ASN A 131 -6.20 16.42 6.57
N ARG A 132 -6.89 15.49 7.24
CA ARG A 132 -7.23 15.59 8.67
C ARG A 132 -6.57 14.53 9.56
N THR A 133 -5.67 13.72 9.00
CA THR A 133 -5.00 12.64 9.72
C THR A 133 -3.48 12.81 9.70
N SER A 134 -2.83 12.58 10.85
CA SER A 134 -1.39 12.33 10.92
C SER A 134 -1.05 10.90 10.45
N LEU A 135 0.23 10.60 10.23
CA LEU A 135 0.66 9.25 9.88
C LEU A 135 0.31 8.23 10.98
N LEU A 136 0.49 8.58 12.26
CA LEU A 136 0.16 7.70 13.37
C LEU A 136 -1.35 7.47 13.47
N GLN A 137 -2.17 8.49 13.20
CA GLN A 137 -3.63 8.35 13.13
C GLN A 137 -4.08 7.48 11.96
N LEU A 138 -3.44 7.62 10.79
CA LEU A 138 -3.72 6.77 9.64
C LEU A 138 -3.37 5.29 9.93
N ILE A 139 -2.25 5.03 10.62
CA ILE A 139 -1.89 3.68 11.05
C ILE A 139 -2.97 3.10 11.98
N ARG A 140 -3.47 3.89 12.94
CA ARG A 140 -4.58 3.46 13.81
C ARG A 140 -5.81 3.10 12.99
N LEU A 141 -6.23 3.96 12.06
CA LEU A 141 -7.39 3.73 11.19
C LEU A 141 -7.23 2.44 10.37
N ILE A 142 -6.05 2.21 9.77
CA ILE A 142 -5.76 0.98 9.01
C ILE A 142 -5.92 -0.26 9.88
N ARG A 143 -5.48 -0.22 11.15
CA ARG A 143 -5.56 -1.38 12.06
C ARG A 143 -6.97 -1.72 12.50
N ILE A 144 -7.83 -0.72 12.69
CA ILE A 144 -9.20 -0.91 13.18
C ILE A 144 -10.22 -1.09 12.05
N ALA A 145 -9.90 -0.63 10.84
CA ALA A 145 -10.77 -0.78 9.68
C ALA A 145 -11.04 -2.25 9.40
N ARG A 146 -12.29 -2.57 9.02
CA ARG A 146 -12.64 -3.93 8.57
C ARG A 146 -11.93 -4.28 7.27
N PHE A 147 -11.71 -3.27 6.46
CA PHE A 147 -11.19 -3.40 5.11
C PHE A 147 -10.51 -2.11 4.68
N VAL A 148 -9.41 -2.24 3.93
CA VAL A 148 -8.69 -1.11 3.36
C VAL A 148 -8.65 -1.25 1.84
N ALA A 149 -9.19 -0.25 1.17
CA ALA A 149 -9.10 -0.07 -0.27
C ALA A 149 -8.17 1.11 -0.58
N SER A 150 -7.17 0.89 -1.43
CA SER A 150 -6.26 1.96 -1.84
C SER A 150 -5.86 1.82 -3.30
N THR A 151 -5.61 2.94 -3.97
CA THR A 151 -4.95 2.93 -5.27
C THR A 151 -3.46 2.64 -5.10
N VAL A 152 -2.92 1.70 -5.89
CA VAL A 152 -1.48 1.41 -5.94
C VAL A 152 -0.87 2.11 -7.14
N ALA A 153 0.00 3.09 -6.89
CA ALA A 153 0.85 3.68 -7.91
C ALA A 153 2.17 2.89 -8.00
N TYR A 154 2.20 1.84 -8.81
CA TYR A 154 3.45 1.23 -9.25
C TYR A 154 3.47 1.16 -10.78
N TYR A 155 4.61 1.57 -11.33
CA TYR A 155 4.96 1.64 -12.75
C TYR A 155 4.68 0.30 -13.46
N GLN A 156 3.44 0.06 -13.87
CA GLN A 156 3.03 -0.78 -14.99
C GLN A 156 1.61 -0.38 -15.38
N SER A 157 1.41 -0.20 -16.67
CA SER A 157 0.34 0.56 -17.31
C SER A 157 -1.05 -0.06 -17.16
N THR A 158 -1.66 0.05 -15.99
CA THR A 158 -3.09 -0.25 -15.82
C THR A 158 -3.73 0.75 -14.86
N PRO A 159 -4.48 1.74 -15.38
CA PRO A 159 -5.21 2.67 -14.52
C PRO A 159 -6.32 1.91 -13.76
N GLY A 160 -6.39 2.11 -12.44
CA GLY A 160 -7.57 1.75 -11.64
C GLY A 160 -7.49 0.49 -10.77
N LEU A 161 -6.32 -0.11 -10.55
CA LEU A 161 -6.23 -1.27 -9.66
C LEU A 161 -6.33 -0.84 -8.18
N ILE A 162 -7.49 -1.09 -7.58
CA ILE A 162 -7.68 -1.01 -6.13
C ILE A 162 -7.02 -2.24 -5.52
N ARG A 163 -5.94 -2.05 -4.75
CA ARG A 163 -5.40 -3.15 -3.95
C ARG A 163 -6.27 -3.32 -2.71
N VAL A 164 -6.88 -4.49 -2.64
CA VAL A 164 -7.64 -4.98 -1.49
C VAL A 164 -6.67 -5.61 -0.51
N GLY A 165 -6.49 -5.00 0.65
CA GLY A 165 -5.74 -5.58 1.75
C GLY A 165 -6.69 -6.03 2.86
N SER A 166 -6.73 -7.33 3.17
CA SER A 166 -7.24 -7.79 4.47
C SER A 166 -6.16 -7.57 5.52
N VAL A 167 -6.52 -6.92 6.62
CA VAL A 167 -5.61 -6.76 7.77
C VAL A 167 -5.53 -8.11 8.47
N PRO A 168 -4.35 -8.76 8.57
CA PRO A 168 -4.23 -9.98 9.34
C PRO A 168 -4.33 -9.61 10.83
N THR A 169 -5.14 -10.37 11.58
CA THR A 169 -5.43 -10.29 13.04
C THR A 169 -6.65 -9.49 13.50
N ILE A 170 -7.85 -9.92 13.09
CA ILE A 170 -9.03 -9.87 13.96
C ILE A 170 -9.73 -11.24 13.86
N PRO A 171 -9.81 -12.07 14.91
CA PRO A 171 -10.67 -13.24 14.90
C PRO A 171 -12.13 -12.76 14.90
N THR A 172 -12.77 -12.77 13.72
CA THR A 172 -14.22 -12.56 13.63
C THR A 172 -14.93 -13.88 13.85
N PRO A 173 -15.88 -13.97 14.80
CA PRO A 173 -16.76 -15.11 14.89
C PRO A 173 -17.79 -15.07 13.76
N GLY A 174 -17.92 -16.21 13.07
CA GLY A 174 -19.13 -16.59 12.35
C GLY A 174 -19.48 -15.82 11.08
N PHE A 175 -18.98 -16.28 9.93
CA PHE A 175 -19.83 -16.42 8.75
C PHE A 175 -19.39 -17.68 7.99
N GLY A 176 -20.22 -18.72 8.07
CA GLY A 176 -19.98 -19.99 7.42
C GLY A 176 -20.20 -19.90 5.91
N LYS A 177 -19.28 -20.53 5.17
CA LYS A 177 -19.56 -21.55 4.13
C LYS A 177 -18.22 -21.92 3.49
N THR A 178 -17.51 -22.86 4.12
CA THR A 178 -16.57 -23.74 3.44
C THR A 178 -17.38 -24.70 2.59
N VAL A 179 -17.36 -24.53 1.27
CA VAL A 179 -17.66 -25.63 0.35
C VAL A 179 -16.33 -26.34 0.10
N ASN A 180 -16.14 -27.43 0.82
CA ASN A 180 -15.06 -28.38 0.55
C ASN A 180 -15.40 -29.16 -0.73
N SER A 181 -14.52 -29.12 -1.72
CA SER A 181 -14.38 -30.21 -2.68
C SER A 181 -13.00 -30.82 -2.44
N ALA A 182 -12.99 -32.10 -2.13
CA ALA A 182 -11.83 -32.86 -1.69
C ALA A 182 -10.84 -33.11 -2.85
N ALA A 183 -9.60 -33.36 -2.43
CA ALA A 183 -8.42 -33.61 -3.24
C ALA A 183 -8.51 -34.86 -4.13
N SER A 184 -7.97 -34.75 -5.36
CA SER A 184 -7.29 -35.87 -6.01
C SER A 184 -5.90 -35.41 -6.45
N THR A 185 -4.91 -36.19 -6.03
CA THR A 185 -3.48 -36.12 -6.34
C THR A 185 -3.20 -36.23 -7.84
N ASP A 186 -2.41 -35.33 -8.43
CA ASP A 186 -1.23 -35.70 -9.24
C ASP A 186 -0.33 -34.49 -9.59
N SER A 187 0.94 -34.83 -9.80
CA SER A 187 2.19 -34.14 -10.13
C SER A 187 2.24 -32.89 -11.06
N THR A 188 3.00 -31.88 -10.59
CA THR A 188 4.03 -30.98 -11.24
C THR A 188 4.00 -30.59 -12.74
N PRO A 189 4.65 -29.47 -13.15
CA PRO A 189 4.24 -28.06 -13.07
C PRO A 189 4.16 -27.39 -14.47
N ARG A 190 3.29 -26.39 -14.68
CA ARG A 190 3.42 -25.40 -15.78
C ARG A 190 2.35 -24.31 -15.69
N GLY A 191 2.75 -23.07 -15.96
CA GLY A 191 1.86 -21.99 -16.39
C GLY A 191 1.44 -21.00 -15.29
N CYS A 192 2.06 -19.81 -15.28
CA CYS A 192 1.40 -18.61 -14.79
C CYS A 192 0.22 -18.33 -15.71
N GLU A 193 -1.02 -18.48 -15.22
CA GLU A 193 -2.19 -17.87 -15.83
C GLU A 193 -2.63 -16.69 -14.97
N ASP A 194 -2.47 -15.49 -15.55
CA ASP A 194 -3.04 -14.25 -15.08
C ASP A 194 -4.58 -14.33 -15.19
N ALA A 195 -5.28 -14.45 -14.07
CA ALA A 195 -6.73 -14.33 -14.04
C ALA A 195 -7.14 -12.84 -14.07
N ALA A 196 -7.20 -12.28 -15.27
CA ALA A 196 -7.81 -10.98 -15.53
C ALA A 196 -9.34 -11.15 -15.64
N VAL A 197 -10.10 -10.49 -14.75
CA VAL A 197 -11.56 -10.39 -14.87
C VAL A 197 -11.86 -9.28 -15.90
N ALA A 198 -12.16 -9.69 -17.14
CA ALA A 198 -12.64 -8.81 -18.18
C ALA A 198 -14.17 -8.61 -18.07
N LEU A 199 -14.61 -7.37 -17.90
CA LEU A 199 -16.01 -6.96 -18.07
C LEU A 199 -16.31 -6.86 -19.57
N GLY A 200 -17.14 -7.77 -20.09
CA GLY A 200 -17.51 -7.80 -21.51
C GLY A 200 -18.48 -6.67 -21.92
N PRO A 201 -18.47 -6.21 -23.18
CA PRO A 201 -19.45 -5.25 -23.68
C PRO A 201 -20.75 -5.96 -24.10
N LYS A 202 -21.88 -5.26 -23.87
CA LYS A 202 -23.23 -5.63 -24.29
C LYS A 202 -23.35 -5.72 -25.82
N MET A 203 -23.95 -6.80 -26.30
CA MET A 203 -24.43 -6.95 -27.67
C MET A 203 -25.83 -6.33 -27.81
N SER A 204 -25.98 -5.48 -28.82
CA SER A 204 -27.25 -5.00 -29.35
C SER A 204 -27.96 -6.09 -30.18
N GLN A 205 -29.24 -5.82 -30.49
CA GLN A 205 -30.10 -6.31 -31.59
C GLN A 205 -31.24 -7.26 -31.22
N PRO A 206 -32.34 -7.31 -32.02
CA PRO A 206 -32.54 -6.80 -33.40
C PRO A 206 -33.02 -5.35 -33.52
#